data_AF-E3NRV0-F1
#
_entry.id   AF-E3NRV0-F1
#
_cell.length_a   1.000
_cell.length_b   1.000
_cell.length_c   1.000
_cell.angle_alpha   90.00
_cell.angle_beta   90.00
_cell.angle_gamma   90.00
#
_symmetry.space_group_name_H-M   'P 1'
#
loop_
_entity.id
_entity.type
_entity.pdbx_description
1 polymer ?
#
loop_
_entity_poly.entity_id
_entity_poly.type
_entity_poly.pdbx_seq_one_letter_code
_entity_poly.pdbx_strand_id
1 'polypeptide(L)'
;MKSLVIAFLLIQTVYGFTRAECVDAVNNGRASYAEKHQWANVNKLLYNIGMEKTLYEHIGVFNGCPRSTVISGKEYQIYTNMNDGEDGELEEYMETDIRNNSYGIPQSTVVACALTTCLENGKPILSVITDYV
;
A
#
# COMPACT_ATOMS: atom_id res chain seq x y z
N MET A 1 41.38 7.36 32.05
CA MET A 1 41.44 6.07 31.33
C MET A 1 40.11 5.86 30.63
N LYS A 2 40.17 5.31 29.41
CA LYS A 2 39.18 5.36 28.33
C LYS A 2 37.76 4.96 28.75
N SER A 3 36.80 5.87 28.60
CA SER A 3 35.38 5.53 28.52
C SER A 3 35.15 4.78 27.21
N LEU A 4 34.85 3.48 27.31
CA LEU A 4 34.29 2.68 26.23
C LEU A 4 32.87 3.17 25.98
N VAL A 5 32.72 4.21 25.16
CA VAL A 5 31.44 4.48 24.53
C VAL A 5 31.31 3.43 23.44
N ILE A 6 30.67 2.31 23.80
CA ILE A 6 30.08 1.40 22.84
C ILE A 6 29.02 2.25 22.14
N ALA A 7 29.42 2.85 21.01
CA ALA A 7 28.49 3.30 20.01
C ALA A 7 27.75 2.05 19.57
N PHE A 8 26.63 1.76 20.26
CA PHE A 8 25.60 0.91 19.74
C PHE A 8 25.23 1.54 18.40
N LEU A 9 25.80 0.95 17.34
CA LEU A 9 25.27 1.01 16.00
C LEU A 9 23.80 0.62 16.13
N LEU A 10 22.94 1.63 16.34
CA LEU A 10 21.52 1.57 16.06
C LEU A 10 21.38 1.45 14.54
N ILE A 11 21.90 0.35 13.99
CA ILE A 11 21.30 -0.26 12.82
C ILE A 11 19.98 -0.77 13.40
N GLN A 12 18.99 0.12 13.51
CA GLN A 12 17.62 -0.35 13.45
C GLN A 12 17.56 -1.07 12.11
N THR A 13 17.73 -2.38 12.16
CA THR A 13 17.20 -3.29 11.16
C THR A 13 15.70 -3.05 11.19
N VAL A 14 15.26 -1.97 10.55
CA VAL A 14 13.88 -1.85 10.10
C VAL A 14 13.78 -2.99 9.10
N TYR A 15 13.34 -4.15 9.59
CA TYR A 15 12.77 -5.21 8.76
C TYR A 15 11.52 -4.59 8.12
N GLY A 16 11.77 -3.71 7.16
CA GLY A 16 10.77 -2.88 6.52
C GLY A 16 10.24 -3.65 5.33
N PHE A 17 8.92 -3.66 5.23
CA PHE A 17 8.16 -4.13 4.07
C PHE A 17 8.86 -3.76 2.77
N THR A 18 9.49 -4.75 2.15
CA THR A 18 10.28 -4.59 0.94
C THR A 18 9.37 -4.42 -0.27
N ARG A 19 9.93 -3.91 -1.37
CA ARG A 19 9.23 -3.85 -2.65
C ARG A 19 8.75 -5.22 -3.11
N ALA A 20 9.54 -6.27 -2.88
CA ALA A 20 9.17 -7.64 -3.21
C ALA A 20 7.98 -8.11 -2.39
N GLU A 21 8.02 -7.91 -1.07
CA GLU A 21 6.91 -8.24 -0.17
C GLU A 21 5.63 -7.47 -0.53
N CYS A 22 5.74 -6.20 -0.96
CA CYS A 22 4.62 -5.43 -1.50
C CYS A 22 3.98 -6.11 -2.71
N VAL A 23 4.78 -6.43 -3.74
CA VAL A 23 4.25 -7.07 -4.96
C VAL A 23 3.58 -8.39 -4.63
N ASP A 24 4.23 -9.21 -3.80
CA ASP A 24 3.73 -10.53 -3.45
C ASP A 24 2.43 -10.44 -2.64
N ALA A 25 2.36 -9.56 -1.64
CA ALA A 25 1.17 -9.35 -0.83
C ALA A 25 -0.03 -8.90 -1.69
N VAL A 26 0.15 -7.88 -2.54
CA VAL A 26 -0.93 -7.34 -3.37
C VAL A 26 -1.38 -8.37 -4.42
N ASN A 27 -0.44 -9.06 -5.08
CA ASN A 27 -0.80 -10.09 -6.04
C ASN A 27 -1.51 -11.28 -5.39
N ASN A 28 -1.08 -11.72 -4.20
CA ASN A 28 -1.74 -12.80 -3.46
C ASN A 28 -3.18 -12.42 -3.07
N GLY A 29 -3.38 -11.18 -2.60
CA GLY A 29 -4.73 -10.65 -2.32
C GLY A 29 -5.61 -10.67 -3.57
N ARG A 30 -5.14 -10.09 -4.68
CA ARG A 30 -5.88 -10.05 -5.95
C ARG A 30 -6.18 -11.44 -6.49
N ALA A 31 -5.24 -12.38 -6.42
CA ALA A 31 -5.45 -13.77 -6.84
C ALA A 31 -6.51 -14.48 -5.98
N SER A 32 -6.47 -14.30 -4.65
CA SER A 32 -7.45 -14.87 -3.72
C SER A 32 -8.87 -14.36 -4.02
N TYR A 33 -9.03 -13.05 -4.23
CA TYR A 33 -10.33 -12.50 -4.61
C TYR A 33 -10.77 -12.95 -6.01
N ALA A 34 -9.85 -13.02 -6.97
CA ALA A 34 -10.16 -13.51 -8.31
C ALA A 34 -10.69 -14.94 -8.29
N GLU A 35 -10.07 -15.82 -7.50
CA GLU A 35 -10.53 -17.20 -7.31
C GLU A 35 -11.90 -17.24 -6.62
N LYS A 36 -12.05 -16.54 -5.50
CA LYS A 36 -13.29 -16.52 -4.72
C LYS A 36 -14.48 -15.97 -5.52
N HIS A 37 -14.26 -14.96 -6.33
CA HIS A 37 -15.30 -14.25 -7.10
C HIS A 37 -15.34 -14.63 -8.58
N GLN A 38 -14.54 -15.60 -9.01
CA GLN A 38 -14.46 -16.09 -10.39
C GLN A 38 -14.16 -14.97 -11.41
N TRP A 39 -13.27 -14.04 -11.04
CA TRP A 39 -12.81 -13.01 -11.96
C TRP A 39 -11.80 -13.58 -12.94
N ALA A 40 -12.13 -13.56 -14.23
CA ALA A 40 -11.17 -13.84 -15.28
C ALA A 40 -10.28 -12.60 -15.56
N ASN A 41 -9.13 -12.83 -16.18
CA ASN A 41 -8.26 -11.78 -16.73
C ASN A 41 -7.70 -10.77 -15.70
N VAL A 42 -7.36 -11.25 -14.49
CA VAL A 42 -6.63 -10.44 -13.50
C VAL A 42 -5.13 -10.52 -13.81
N ASN A 43 -4.55 -9.38 -14.19
CA ASN A 43 -3.14 -9.28 -14.53
C ASN A 43 -2.26 -9.41 -13.28
N LYS A 44 -1.09 -10.04 -13.40
CA LYS A 44 -0.08 -10.01 -12.34
C LYS A 44 0.62 -8.66 -12.34
N LEU A 45 0.72 -8.01 -11.18
CA LEU A 45 1.38 -6.71 -11.02
C LEU A 45 2.89 -6.87 -10.94
N LEU A 46 3.60 -5.90 -11.51
CA LEU A 46 5.04 -5.71 -11.35
C LEU A 46 5.31 -4.45 -10.52
N TYR A 47 6.39 -4.44 -9.73
CA TYR A 47 6.73 -3.23 -8.98
C TYR A 47 7.19 -2.11 -9.93
N ASN A 48 6.64 -0.92 -9.76
CA ASN A 48 7.08 0.27 -10.48
C ASN A 48 7.50 1.37 -9.51
N ILE A 49 8.82 1.54 -9.37
CA ILE A 49 9.41 2.59 -8.52
C ILE A 49 8.98 4.01 -8.92
N GLY A 50 8.63 4.24 -10.19
CA GLY A 50 8.17 5.55 -10.66
C GLY A 50 6.87 6.01 -10.00
N MET A 51 6.04 5.07 -9.54
CA MET A 51 4.76 5.38 -8.88
C MET A 51 4.91 5.72 -7.39
N GLU A 52 6.05 5.38 -6.77
CA GLU A 52 6.31 5.73 -5.37
C GLU A 52 6.21 7.24 -5.15
N LYS A 53 6.74 8.04 -6.08
CA LYS A 53 6.70 9.50 -5.99
C LYS A 53 5.26 10.02 -5.87
N THR A 54 4.37 9.59 -6.76
CA THR A 54 2.95 9.98 -6.75
C THR A 54 2.27 9.57 -5.45
N LEU A 55 2.60 8.37 -4.96
CA LEU A 55 2.05 7.86 -3.69
C LEU A 55 2.53 8.69 -2.49
N TYR A 56 3.83 9.02 -2.42
CA TYR A 56 4.38 9.86 -1.35
C TYR A 56 3.84 11.29 -1.40
N GLU A 57 3.65 11.87 -2.59
CA GLU A 57 3.01 13.18 -2.75
C GLU A 57 1.58 13.17 -2.19
N HIS A 58 0.79 12.12 -2.48
CA HIS A 58 -0.54 11.95 -1.91
C HIS A 58 -0.52 11.85 -0.39
N ILE A 59 0.36 11.02 0.17
CA ILE A 59 0.50 10.85 1.63
C ILE A 59 0.91 12.16 2.31
N GLY A 60 1.80 12.93 1.67
CA GLY A 60 2.30 14.21 2.16
C GLY A 60 1.22 15.28 2.33
N VAL A 61 0.17 15.27 1.49
CA VAL A 61 -0.98 16.19 1.61
C VAL A 61 -1.69 16.05 2.97
N PHE A 62 -1.62 14.88 3.59
CA PHE A 62 -2.27 14.58 4.87
C PHE A 62 -1.29 14.56 6.05
N ASN A 63 -0.16 15.27 5.97
CA ASN A 63 0.91 15.23 6.97
C ASN A 63 1.36 13.78 7.31
N GLY A 64 1.34 12.88 6.32
CA GLY A 64 1.68 11.48 6.55
C GLY A 64 0.58 10.63 7.20
N CYS A 65 -0.60 11.19 7.44
CA CYS A 65 -1.72 10.57 8.16
C CYS A 65 -3.01 10.53 7.31
N PRO A 66 -3.00 9.98 6.09
CA PRO A 66 -4.24 9.83 5.34
C PRO A 66 -5.21 8.89 6.07
N ARG A 67 -6.51 9.18 5.99
CA ARG A 67 -7.54 8.22 6.41
C ARG A 67 -7.53 6.99 5.51
N SER A 68 -8.16 5.92 5.99
CA SER A 68 -8.46 4.74 5.21
C SER A 68 -9.45 5.05 4.08
N THR A 69 -9.01 5.04 2.83
CA THR A 69 -9.90 5.33 1.69
C THR A 69 -9.32 4.83 0.37
N VAL A 70 -10.12 4.92 -0.69
CA VAL A 70 -9.75 4.63 -2.07
C VAL A 70 -9.83 5.90 -2.90
N ILE A 71 -8.72 6.28 -3.53
CA ILE A 71 -8.61 7.44 -4.39
C ILE A 71 -8.44 6.94 -5.83
N SER A 72 -9.48 7.08 -6.64
CA SER A 72 -9.45 6.72 -8.06
C SER A 72 -9.19 7.96 -8.92
N GLY A 73 -8.02 8.02 -9.54
CA GLY A 73 -7.64 9.03 -10.52
C GLY A 73 -7.87 8.54 -11.96
N LYS A 74 -7.42 9.34 -12.93
CA LYS A 74 -7.44 8.95 -14.35
C LYS A 74 -6.38 7.91 -14.71
N GLU A 75 -5.25 7.92 -14.01
CA GLU A 75 -4.06 7.12 -14.35
C GLU A 75 -3.71 6.11 -13.26
N TYR A 76 -4.36 6.18 -12.09
CA TYR A 76 -4.04 5.33 -10.96
C TYR A 76 -5.21 5.18 -9.99
N GLN A 77 -5.14 4.12 -9.18
CA GLN A 77 -5.97 3.92 -7.99
C GLN A 77 -5.04 3.80 -6.77
N ILE A 78 -5.36 4.52 -5.69
CA ILE A 78 -4.60 4.49 -4.44
C ILE A 78 -5.51 3.97 -3.33
N TYR A 79 -5.06 2.96 -2.60
CA TYR A 79 -5.61 2.59 -1.31
C TYR A 79 -4.72 3.17 -0.21
N THR A 80 -5.25 4.08 0.61
CA THR A 80 -4.52 4.72 1.70
C THR A 80 -4.78 4.04 3.02
N ASN A 81 -3.77 4.02 3.89
CA ASN A 81 -3.84 3.50 5.26
C ASN A 81 -4.45 2.08 5.38
N MET A 82 -3.90 1.16 4.59
CA MET A 82 -4.25 -0.26 4.55
C MET A 82 -4.02 -1.01 5.88
N ASN A 83 -3.30 -0.42 6.83
CA ASN A 83 -3.06 -1.00 8.15
C ASN A 83 -4.22 -0.76 9.12
N ASP A 84 -5.06 0.24 8.85
CA ASP A 84 -6.09 0.71 9.77
C ASP A 84 -7.44 0.08 9.42
N GLY A 85 -7.54 -1.20 9.77
CA GLY A 85 -8.78 -1.97 9.73
C GLY A 85 -9.62 -1.81 11.01
N GLU A 86 -9.22 -0.97 11.96
CA GLU A 86 -9.91 -0.82 13.26
C GLU A 86 -11.23 -0.04 13.13
N ASP A 87 -11.36 0.84 12.12
CA ASP A 87 -12.54 1.69 11.93
C ASP A 87 -13.49 1.18 10.82
N GLY A 88 -13.19 0.07 10.15
CA GLY A 88 -14.05 -0.57 9.14
C GLY A 88 -14.26 0.18 7.81
N GLU A 89 -13.89 1.47 7.72
CA GLU A 89 -14.09 2.28 6.51
C GLU A 89 -13.39 1.70 5.28
N LEU A 90 -12.15 1.20 5.44
CA LEU A 90 -11.42 0.56 4.34
C LEU A 90 -12.14 -0.69 3.82
N GLU A 91 -12.70 -1.47 4.73
CA GLU A 91 -13.40 -2.71 4.39
C GLU A 91 -14.62 -2.41 3.52
N GLU A 92 -15.38 -1.37 3.84
CA GLU A 92 -16.53 -0.93 3.02
C GLU A 92 -16.11 -0.52 1.60
N TYR A 93 -15.01 0.24 1.46
CA TYR A 93 -14.50 0.62 0.14
C TYR A 93 -14.00 -0.60 -0.64
N MET A 94 -13.24 -1.49 0.02
CA MET A 94 -12.74 -2.71 -0.60
C MET A 94 -13.88 -3.64 -1.02
N GLU A 95 -14.90 -3.83 -0.19
CA GLU A 95 -16.08 -4.61 -0.55
C GLU A 95 -16.83 -4.00 -1.73
N THR A 96 -16.93 -2.67 -1.78
CA THR A 96 -17.55 -1.98 -2.91
C THR A 96 -16.77 -2.22 -4.19
N ASP A 97 -15.45 -2.10 -4.15
CA ASP A 97 -14.57 -2.40 -5.28
C ASP A 97 -14.64 -3.88 -5.69
N ILE A 98 -14.73 -4.79 -4.73
CA ILE A 98 -14.91 -6.22 -5.00
C ILE A 98 -16.25 -6.45 -5.69
N ARG A 99 -17.36 -5.92 -5.18
CA ARG A 99 -18.68 -6.09 -5.83
C ARG A 99 -18.71 -5.53 -7.26
N ASN A 100 -17.94 -4.48 -7.51
CA ASN A 100 -17.84 -3.84 -8.81
C ASN A 100 -16.78 -4.45 -9.74
N ASN A 101 -16.07 -5.50 -9.29
CA ASN A 101 -14.93 -6.10 -9.99
C ASN A 101 -13.81 -5.07 -10.30
N SER A 102 -13.62 -4.07 -9.44
CA SER A 102 -12.65 -2.98 -9.59
C SER A 102 -11.53 -3.01 -8.54
N TYR A 103 -11.49 -4.01 -7.65
CA TYR A 103 -10.46 -4.11 -6.61
C TYR A 103 -9.05 -4.20 -7.21
N GLY A 104 -8.24 -3.17 -6.94
CA GLY A 104 -6.89 -3.03 -7.51
C GLY A 104 -6.88 -3.17 -9.04
N ILE A 105 -7.96 -2.71 -9.69
CA ILE A 105 -8.30 -2.74 -11.14
C ILE A 105 -7.76 -3.99 -11.85
N PRO A 106 -8.59 -4.98 -12.23
CA PRO A 106 -8.09 -6.26 -12.77
C PRO A 106 -7.08 -6.14 -13.91
N GLN A 107 -7.20 -5.11 -14.75
CA GLN A 107 -6.32 -4.83 -15.88
C GLN A 107 -5.01 -4.11 -15.51
N SER A 108 -4.86 -3.59 -14.27
CA SER A 108 -3.62 -3.01 -13.78
C SER A 108 -2.43 -3.93 -14.02
N THR A 109 -1.30 -3.34 -14.38
CA THR A 109 -0.07 -4.06 -14.68
C THR A 109 1.05 -3.75 -13.69
N VAL A 110 0.94 -2.64 -12.95
CA VAL A 110 1.98 -2.19 -12.05
C VAL A 110 1.46 -1.80 -10.67
N VAL A 111 2.36 -1.87 -9.68
CA VAL A 111 2.09 -1.50 -8.29
C VAL A 111 3.28 -0.77 -7.67
N ALA A 112 3.00 0.12 -6.73
CA ALA A 112 3.97 0.53 -5.72
C ALA A 112 3.31 0.58 -4.34
N CYS A 113 4.12 0.49 -3.30
CA CYS A 113 3.68 0.63 -1.92
C CYS A 113 4.55 1.65 -1.19
N ALA A 114 3.96 2.30 -0.19
CA ALA A 114 4.66 3.15 0.76
C ALA A 114 4.31 2.70 2.17
N LEU A 115 5.34 2.36 2.96
CA LEU A 115 5.23 2.18 4.40
C LEU A 115 5.85 3.41 5.07
N THR A 116 5.01 4.25 5.66
CA THR A 116 5.41 5.50 6.32
C THR A 116 4.97 5.51 7.78
N THR A 117 5.28 6.58 8.50
CA THR A 117 4.82 6.81 9.87
C THR A 117 3.96 8.07 9.89
N CYS A 118 2.77 7.98 10.46
CA CYS A 118 1.89 9.14 10.67
C CYS A 118 2.54 10.10 11.65
N LEU A 119 2.68 11.38 11.25
CA LEU A 119 3.37 12.40 12.03
C LEU A 119 2.62 12.81 13.31
N GLU A 120 1.31 12.58 13.38
CA GLU A 120 0.47 12.96 14.51
C GLU A 120 0.50 11.95 15.65
N ASN A 121 0.46 10.65 15.34
CA ASN A 121 0.29 9.57 16.32
C ASN A 121 1.40 8.51 16.31
N GLY A 122 2.35 8.59 15.38
CA GLY A 122 3.46 7.64 15.26
C GLY A 122 3.08 6.25 14.75
N LYS A 123 1.82 6.00 14.36
CA LYS A 123 1.38 4.71 13.81
C LYS A 123 1.94 4.50 12.39
N PRO A 124 2.27 3.25 11.99
CA PRO A 124 2.68 2.94 10.63
C PRO A 124 1.49 3.02 9.66
N ILE A 125 1.70 3.64 8.50
CA ILE A 125 0.73 3.77 7.42
C ILE A 125 1.24 3.02 6.21
N LEU A 126 0.50 2.00 5.77
CA LEU A 126 0.74 1.32 4.50
C LEU A 126 -0.24 1.89 3.48
N SER A 127 0.26 2.32 2.33
CA SER A 127 -0.59 2.69 1.20
C SER A 127 -0.09 1.98 -0.05
N VAL A 128 -1.01 1.71 -0.98
CA VAL A 128 -0.76 0.97 -2.22
C VAL A 128 -1.29 1.79 -3.39
N ILE A 129 -0.55 1.85 -4.48
CA ILE A 129 -0.97 2.47 -5.73
C ILE A 129 -0.86 1.47 -6.89
N THR A 130 -1.87 1.40 -7.76
CA THR A 130 -1.84 0.67 -9.03
C THR A 130 -2.13 1.62 -10.19
N ASP A 131 -1.69 1.26 -11.39
CA ASP A 131 -2.09 1.96 -12.62
C ASP A 131 -3.57 1.74 -12.92
N TYR A 132 -4.21 2.71 -13.57
CA TYR A 132 -5.56 2.58 -14.10
C TYR A 132 -5.43 2.46 -15.63
N VAL A 133 -5.68 1.26 -16.16
CA VAL A 133 -5.51 0.90 -17.59
C VAL A 133 -6.84 0.92 -18.32
#